data_AF-A0A853R2X3-F1
#
_entry.id   AF-A0A853R2X3-F1
#
_cell.length_a   1.000
_cell.length_b   1.000
_cell.length_c   1.000
_cell.angle_alpha   90.00
_cell.angle_beta   90.00
_cell.angle_gamma   90.00
#
_symmetry.space_group_name_H-M   'P 1'
#
loop_
_entity.id
_entity.type
_entity.pdbx_description
1 polymer ?
#
loop_
_entity_poly.entity_id
_entity_poly.type
_entity_poly.pdbx_seq_one_letter_code
_entity_poly.pdbx_strand_id
1 'polypeptide(L)'
;MSFNFKESLAKGQASASLVKKNQRELDDLYEELTKTLSEHLGFEVNLYDSPEYKGVDSSNSIAASVALFNAWATPERVATGYTILLLGAKDTSVDKVTLFKYKESDDVYPVTVLINKDKMLCYSQEEYAAAISKVLENSRLNLELIEFKSKVEQALQESSKDSGPE
;
A
#
# COMPACT_ATOMS: atom_id res chain seq x y z
N MET A 1 -16.73 41.81 -15.06
CA MET A 1 -16.26 40.98 -13.93
C MET A 1 -14.80 41.33 -13.68
N SER A 2 -14.41 41.65 -12.45
CA SER A 2 -13.01 41.84 -12.08
C SER A 2 -12.48 40.57 -11.40
N PHE A 3 -11.43 39.98 -11.95
CA PHE A 3 -10.79 38.81 -11.35
C PHE A 3 -9.85 39.26 -10.21
N ASN A 4 -9.97 38.65 -9.02
CA ASN A 4 -9.11 38.94 -7.87
C ASN A 4 -8.01 37.87 -7.71
N PHE A 5 -7.02 37.92 -8.59
CA PHE A 5 -5.92 36.93 -8.60
C PHE A 5 -5.07 36.95 -7.33
N LYS A 6 -5.00 38.07 -6.61
CA LYS A 6 -4.26 38.17 -5.34
C LYS A 6 -4.88 37.27 -4.26
N GLU A 7 -6.20 37.24 -4.19
CA GLU A 7 -6.93 36.36 -3.28
C GLU A 7 -6.78 34.88 -3.68
N SER A 8 -6.82 34.58 -4.98
CA SER A 8 -6.57 33.23 -5.50
C SER A 8 -5.17 32.71 -5.13
N LEU A 9 -4.13 33.55 -5.23
CA LEU A 9 -2.77 33.18 -4.85
C LEU A 9 -2.65 32.91 -3.34
N ALA A 10 -3.27 33.74 -2.51
CA ALA A 10 -3.27 33.52 -1.06
C ALA A 10 -3.98 32.21 -0.69
N LYS A 11 -5.11 31.90 -1.34
CA LYS A 11 -5.81 30.61 -1.18
C LYS A 11 -4.92 29.44 -1.60
N GLY A 12 -4.21 29.54 -2.73
CA GLY A 12 -3.28 28.50 -3.18
C GLY A 12 -2.15 28.22 -2.19
N GLN A 13 -1.58 29.25 -1.54
CA GLN A 13 -0.55 29.07 -0.51
C GLN A 13 -1.10 28.39 0.75
N ALA A 14 -2.33 28.72 1.16
CA ALA A 14 -3.00 28.05 2.26
C ALA A 14 -3.27 26.58 1.93
N SER A 15 -3.75 26.27 0.72
CA SER A 15 -3.94 24.90 0.23
C SER A 15 -2.62 24.11 0.24
N ALA A 16 -1.52 24.67 -0.26
CA ALA A 16 -0.22 23.99 -0.25
C ALA A 16 0.27 23.66 1.17
N SER A 17 -0.04 24.52 2.15
CA SER A 17 0.28 24.24 3.56
C SER A 17 -0.58 23.12 4.14
N LEU A 18 -1.84 23.05 3.73
CA LEU A 18 -2.77 21.98 4.10
C LEU A 18 -2.32 20.63 3.51
N VAL A 19 -1.93 20.59 2.23
CA VAL A 19 -1.41 19.37 1.59
C VAL A 19 -0.22 18.80 2.34
N LYS A 20 0.74 19.65 2.73
CA LYS A 20 1.90 19.22 3.54
C LYS A 20 1.51 18.67 4.90
N LYS A 21 0.48 19.24 5.53
CA LYS A 21 -0.04 18.71 6.81
C LYS A 21 -0.65 17.34 6.59
N ASN A 22 -1.51 17.20 5.59
CA ASN A 22 -2.20 15.95 5.29
C ASN A 22 -1.22 14.82 4.90
N GLN A 23 -0.15 15.15 4.15
CA GLN A 23 0.93 14.20 3.84
C GLN A 23 1.58 13.65 5.10
N ARG A 24 1.95 14.52 6.05
CA ARG A 24 2.52 14.08 7.33
C ARG A 24 1.58 13.18 8.12
N GLU A 25 0.28 13.49 8.12
CA GLU A 25 -0.72 12.65 8.78
C GLU A 25 -0.78 11.22 8.19
N LEU A 26 -0.60 11.08 6.87
CA LEU A 26 -0.50 9.77 6.23
C LEU A 26 0.83 9.07 6.53
N ASP A 27 1.95 9.81 6.50
CA ASP A 27 3.26 9.28 6.82
C ASP A 27 3.28 8.71 8.25
N ASP A 28 2.79 9.49 9.24
CA ASP A 28 2.68 9.07 10.64
C ASP A 28 1.84 7.78 10.77
N LEU A 29 0.76 7.67 9.99
CA LEU A 29 -0.11 6.51 10.00
C LEU A 29 0.59 5.28 9.40
N TYR A 30 1.33 5.44 8.31
CA TYR A 30 2.07 4.33 7.70
C TYR A 30 3.26 3.88 8.55
N GLU A 31 3.92 4.79 9.26
CA GLU A 31 4.94 4.45 10.25
C GLU A 31 4.35 3.63 11.40
N GLU A 32 3.21 4.06 11.97
CA GLU A 32 2.50 3.30 13.00
C GLU A 32 2.05 1.92 12.51
N LEU A 33 1.43 1.86 11.33
CA LEU A 33 1.02 0.60 10.69
C LEU A 33 2.19 -0.36 10.49
N THR A 34 3.31 0.13 9.96
CA THR A 34 4.52 -0.67 9.73
C THR A 34 5.07 -1.22 11.03
N LYS A 35 5.11 -0.39 12.07
CA LYS A 35 5.56 -0.79 13.40
C LYS A 35 4.65 -1.87 13.99
N THR A 36 3.34 -1.66 13.99
CA THR A 36 2.37 -2.63 14.50
C THR A 36 2.44 -3.96 13.76
N LEU A 37 2.59 -3.94 12.43
CA LEU A 37 2.74 -5.16 11.64
C LEU A 37 4.06 -5.88 11.94
N SER A 38 5.16 -5.14 12.11
CA SER A 38 6.45 -5.72 12.49
C SER A 38 6.37 -6.41 13.86
N GLU A 39 5.77 -5.75 14.84
CA GLU A 39 5.57 -6.29 16.19
C GLU A 39 4.66 -7.52 16.19
N HIS A 40 3.57 -7.48 15.42
CA HIS A 40 2.62 -8.59 15.32
C HIS A 40 3.21 -9.82 14.63
N LEU A 41 3.98 -9.61 13.55
CA LEU A 41 4.56 -10.69 12.77
C LEU A 41 5.83 -11.25 13.42
N GLY A 42 6.57 -10.44 14.17
CA GLY A 42 7.79 -10.83 14.90
C GLY A 42 9.07 -10.66 14.07
N PHE A 43 9.02 -9.91 12.98
CA PHE A 43 10.17 -9.58 12.12
C PHE A 43 9.96 -8.23 11.46
N GLU A 44 11.04 -7.62 10.96
CA GLU A 44 10.97 -6.30 10.31
C GLU A 44 10.26 -6.37 8.95
N VAL A 45 9.25 -5.52 8.77
CA VAL A 45 8.51 -5.39 7.51
C VAL A 45 8.58 -3.96 6.98
N ASN A 46 8.33 -3.82 5.68
CA ASN A 46 8.18 -2.53 5.02
C ASN A 46 6.90 -2.52 4.17
N LEU A 47 6.33 -1.32 4.04
CA LEU A 47 5.25 -1.04 3.12
C LEU A 47 5.81 -0.57 1.78
N TYR A 48 5.17 -0.98 0.69
CA TYR A 48 5.56 -0.62 -0.66
C TYR A 48 4.35 -0.24 -1.48
N ASP A 49 4.49 0.85 -2.22
CA ASP A 49 3.48 1.30 -3.16
C ASP A 49 3.73 0.71 -4.54
N SER A 50 2.68 0.15 -5.14
CA SER A 50 2.70 -0.30 -6.53
C SER A 50 1.53 0.28 -7.30
N PRO A 51 1.73 0.93 -8.46
CA PRO A 51 0.62 1.40 -9.27
C PRO A 51 -0.23 0.23 -9.78
N GLU A 52 -1.56 0.38 -9.78
CA GLU A 52 -2.49 -0.57 -10.39
C GLU A 52 -2.69 -0.26 -11.88
N TYR A 53 -2.63 -1.31 -12.71
CA TYR A 53 -2.87 -1.23 -14.15
C TYR A 53 -4.06 -2.13 -14.53
N LYS A 54 -4.92 -1.67 -15.46
CA LYS A 54 -6.00 -2.49 -16.01
C LYS A 54 -5.44 -3.74 -16.69
N GLY A 55 -6.07 -4.89 -16.43
CA GLY A 55 -5.76 -6.17 -17.10
C GLY A 55 -4.76 -7.07 -16.37
N VAL A 56 -4.30 -6.69 -15.17
CA VAL A 56 -3.46 -7.53 -14.30
C VAL A 56 -4.28 -7.91 -13.07
N ASP A 57 -5.10 -8.97 -13.18
CA ASP A 57 -5.81 -9.53 -12.03
C ASP A 57 -4.80 -10.29 -11.14
N SER A 58 -4.58 -9.76 -9.94
CA SER A 58 -3.61 -10.25 -8.94
C SER A 58 -4.03 -11.52 -8.20
N SER A 59 -4.92 -12.34 -8.76
CA SER A 59 -5.52 -13.50 -8.07
C SER A 59 -4.86 -14.85 -8.37
N ASN A 60 -3.86 -14.92 -9.25
CA ASN A 60 -3.07 -16.12 -9.50
C ASN A 60 -1.60 -15.77 -9.72
N SER A 61 -0.73 -16.11 -8.77
CA SER A 61 0.70 -15.80 -8.79
C SER A 61 1.43 -16.36 -10.03
N ILE A 62 0.96 -17.48 -10.59
CA ILE A 62 1.54 -18.08 -11.80
C ILE A 62 1.11 -17.32 -13.08
N ALA A 63 -0.08 -16.72 -13.10
CA ALA A 63 -0.54 -15.91 -14.22
C ALA A 63 0.16 -14.54 -14.26
N ALA A 64 0.51 -13.99 -13.09
CA ALA A 64 1.29 -12.75 -12.99
C ALA A 64 2.69 -12.88 -13.61
N SER A 65 3.35 -14.04 -13.44
CA SER A 65 4.68 -14.30 -14.03
C SER A 65 4.63 -14.46 -15.55
N VAL A 66 3.58 -15.09 -16.10
CA VAL A 66 3.37 -15.24 -17.55
C VAL A 66 2.93 -13.91 -18.18
N ALA A 67 2.15 -13.10 -17.46
CA ALA A 67 1.80 -11.74 -17.87
C ALA A 67 3.02 -10.81 -17.92
N LEU A 68 4.01 -10.98 -17.03
CA LEU A 68 5.27 -10.24 -17.07
C LEU A 68 6.10 -10.56 -18.32
N PHE A 69 6.12 -11.82 -18.78
CA PHE A 69 6.80 -12.20 -20.04
C PHE A 69 6.02 -11.76 -21.29
N ASN A 70 4.69 -11.76 -21.25
CA ASN A 70 3.86 -11.27 -22.37
C ASN A 70 3.72 -9.73 -22.41
N ALA A 71 4.21 -9.01 -21.39
CA ALA A 71 4.16 -7.54 -21.31
C ALA A 71 5.05 -6.81 -22.34
N TRP A 72 5.87 -7.52 -23.11
CA TRP A 72 6.59 -6.96 -24.25
C TRP A 72 5.75 -6.87 -25.53
N ALA A 73 4.56 -7.49 -25.58
CA ALA A 73 3.84 -7.73 -26.83
C ALA A 73 2.48 -7.00 -27.00
N THR A 74 1.91 -6.31 -25.99
CA THR A 74 0.62 -5.62 -26.18
C THR A 74 0.52 -4.25 -25.48
N PRO A 75 -0.05 -3.23 -26.16
CA PRO A 75 -0.02 -1.83 -25.75
C PRO A 75 -1.15 -1.49 -24.76
N GLU A 76 -0.92 -0.40 -24.03
CA GLU A 76 -1.86 0.32 -23.14
C GLU A 76 -2.04 -0.26 -21.73
N ARG A 77 -0.99 -0.11 -20.92
CA ARG A 77 -1.09 -0.01 -19.46
C ARG A 77 -1.94 1.21 -19.06
N VAL A 78 -3.26 1.08 -19.02
CA VAL A 78 -4.12 2.14 -18.48
C VAL A 78 -4.07 2.05 -16.96
N ALA A 79 -3.31 2.96 -16.34
CA ALA A 79 -3.30 3.12 -14.88
C ALA A 79 -4.73 3.39 -14.40
N THR A 80 -5.21 2.65 -13.41
CA THR A 80 -6.55 2.84 -12.85
C THR A 80 -6.64 4.10 -11.97
N GLY A 81 -5.48 4.66 -11.62
CA GLY A 81 -5.34 5.74 -10.65
C GLY A 81 -5.37 5.26 -9.20
N TYR A 82 -5.39 3.95 -8.96
CA TYR A 82 -5.22 3.37 -7.63
C TYR A 82 -3.77 2.91 -7.43
N THR A 83 -3.33 3.01 -6.19
CA THR A 83 -2.08 2.44 -5.68
C THR A 83 -2.42 1.22 -4.84
N ILE A 84 -1.62 0.17 -4.97
CA ILE A 84 -1.70 -1.05 -4.18
C ILE A 84 -0.66 -0.93 -3.07
N LEU A 85 -1.11 -0.99 -1.81
CA LEU A 85 -0.23 -1.06 -0.67
C LEU A 85 0.16 -2.51 -0.41
N LEU A 86 1.46 -2.79 -0.49
CA LEU A 86 2.05 -4.11 -0.35
C LEU A 86 2.88 -4.19 0.94
N LEU A 87 2.82 -5.32 1.63
CA LEU A 87 3.66 -5.66 2.77
C LEU A 87 4.76 -6.61 2.33
N GLY A 88 6.01 -6.32 2.68
CA GLY A 88 7.14 -7.22 2.44
C GLY A 88 8.05 -7.33 3.65
N ALA A 89 8.65 -8.50 3.83
CA ALA A 89 9.66 -8.74 4.86
C ALA A 89 11.00 -8.21 4.37
N LYS A 90 11.73 -7.56 5.27
CA LYS A 90 13.07 -7.08 4.97
C LYS A 90 14.03 -8.26 4.80
N ASP A 91 14.99 -8.11 3.89
CA ASP A 91 16.08 -9.08 3.67
C ASP A 91 15.64 -10.52 3.30
N THR A 92 14.43 -10.69 2.74
CA THR A 92 13.95 -11.97 2.23
C THR A 92 13.43 -11.87 0.80
N SER A 93 13.45 -12.99 0.07
CA SER A 93 12.88 -13.12 -1.28
C SER A 93 11.40 -13.54 -1.28
N VAL A 94 10.75 -13.55 -0.11
CA VAL A 94 9.35 -13.96 0.01
C VAL A 94 8.45 -12.95 -0.68
N ASP A 95 7.47 -13.46 -1.44
CA ASP A 95 6.50 -12.63 -2.14
C ASP A 95 5.76 -11.68 -1.19
N LYS A 96 5.57 -10.45 -1.66
CA LYS A 96 4.85 -9.41 -0.92
C LYS A 96 3.36 -9.74 -0.83
N VAL A 97 2.73 -9.37 0.28
CA VAL A 97 1.29 -9.51 0.52
C VAL A 97 0.59 -8.21 0.14
N THR A 98 -0.57 -8.30 -0.51
CA THR A 98 -1.40 -7.11 -0.78
C THR A 98 -2.26 -6.80 0.43
N LEU A 99 -2.10 -5.60 1.01
CA LEU A 99 -2.94 -5.15 2.12
C LEU A 99 -4.27 -4.60 1.59
N PHE A 100 -4.21 -3.54 0.79
CA PHE A 100 -5.38 -2.90 0.20
C PHE A 100 -4.99 -2.03 -0.99
N LYS A 101 -6.00 -1.54 -1.71
CA LYS A 101 -5.82 -0.53 -2.76
C LYS A 101 -6.35 0.80 -2.26
N TYR A 102 -5.64 1.87 -2.54
CA TYR A 102 -6.07 3.22 -2.16
C TYR A 102 -5.81 4.22 -3.28
N LYS A 103 -6.47 5.37 -3.20
CA LYS A 103 -6.29 6.48 -4.11
C LYS A 103 -6.40 7.79 -3.34
N GLU A 104 -5.34 8.58 -3.38
CA GLU A 104 -5.30 9.91 -2.81
C GLU A 104 -5.93 10.93 -3.79
N SER A 105 -6.47 12.01 -3.22
CA SER A 105 -6.79 13.22 -3.97
C SER A 105 -5.52 14.06 -4.19
N ASP A 106 -5.57 15.07 -5.06
CA ASP A 106 -4.45 16.00 -5.25
C ASP A 106 -4.09 16.75 -3.95
N ASP A 107 -5.10 16.96 -3.09
CA ASP A 107 -4.94 17.55 -1.75
C ASP A 107 -4.72 16.50 -0.63
N VAL A 108 -4.32 15.29 -1.01
CA VAL A 108 -4.21 14.07 -0.17
C VAL A 108 -5.58 13.49 0.18
N TYR A 109 -6.40 14.26 0.91
CA TYR A 109 -7.77 13.89 1.23
C TYR A 109 -8.77 14.37 0.15
N PRO A 110 -9.86 13.64 -0.09
CA PRO A 110 -10.17 12.35 0.53
C PRO A 110 -9.31 11.21 -0.03
N VAL A 111 -8.93 10.28 0.85
CA VAL A 111 -8.31 9.02 0.45
C VAL A 111 -9.42 8.00 0.23
N THR A 112 -9.45 7.41 -0.97
CA THR A 112 -10.38 6.34 -1.30
C THR A 112 -9.73 5.00 -1.02
N VAL A 113 -10.29 4.20 -0.12
CA VAL A 113 -9.82 2.83 0.18
C VAL A 113 -10.75 1.82 -0.46
N LEU A 114 -10.18 0.80 -1.09
CA LEU A 114 -10.89 -0.32 -1.71
C LEU A 114 -10.65 -1.61 -0.92
N ILE A 115 -11.73 -2.14 -0.34
CA ILE A 115 -11.73 -3.38 0.45
C ILE A 115 -12.81 -4.31 -0.09
N ASN A 116 -12.45 -5.47 -0.62
CA ASN A 116 -13.42 -6.47 -1.11
C ASN A 116 -14.55 -5.93 -2.02
N LYS A 117 -14.23 -4.91 -2.85
CA LYS A 117 -15.14 -4.14 -3.74
C LYS A 117 -15.93 -3.01 -3.07
N ASP A 118 -15.88 -2.87 -1.76
CA ASP A 118 -16.39 -1.69 -1.06
C ASP A 118 -15.42 -0.53 -1.19
N LYS A 119 -15.96 0.66 -1.45
CA LYS A 119 -15.22 1.92 -1.52
C LYS A 119 -15.51 2.72 -0.26
N MET A 120 -14.46 3.08 0.47
CA MET A 120 -14.53 3.97 1.61
C MET A 120 -13.85 5.28 1.25
N LEU A 121 -14.56 6.39 1.41
CA LEU A 121 -14.00 7.73 1.23
C LEU A 121 -13.67 8.28 2.61
N CYS A 122 -12.39 8.49 2.86
CA CYS A 122 -11.88 8.98 4.13
C CYS A 122 -11.48 10.45 3.95
N TYR A 123 -12.10 11.36 4.67
CA TYR A 123 -11.85 12.80 4.59
C TYR A 123 -10.86 13.30 5.66
N SER A 124 -10.46 12.43 6.58
CA SER A 124 -9.58 12.73 7.69
C SER A 124 -8.67 11.55 8.04
N GLN A 125 -7.63 11.82 8.83
CA GLN A 125 -6.72 10.80 9.36
C GLN A 125 -7.46 9.74 10.17
N GLU A 126 -8.42 10.13 11.02
CA GLU A 126 -9.20 9.20 11.84
C GLU A 126 -10.06 8.27 10.98
N GLU A 127 -10.72 8.79 9.95
CA GLU A 127 -11.51 7.99 9.01
C GLU A 127 -10.63 7.02 8.21
N TYR A 128 -9.42 7.46 7.85
CA TYR A 128 -8.47 6.61 7.12
C TYR A 128 -7.89 5.51 8.00
N ALA A 129 -7.52 5.84 9.24
CA ALA A 129 -7.09 4.86 10.25
C ALA A 129 -8.19 3.82 10.51
N ALA A 130 -9.44 4.24 10.66
CA ALA A 130 -10.57 3.33 10.83
C ALA A 130 -10.77 2.41 9.61
N ALA A 131 -10.59 2.92 8.38
CA ALA A 131 -10.66 2.10 7.18
C ALA A 131 -9.52 1.06 7.15
N ILE A 132 -8.30 1.44 7.53
CA ILE A 132 -7.16 0.52 7.61
C ILE A 132 -7.39 -0.53 8.70
N SER A 133 -7.89 -0.17 9.87
CA SER A 133 -8.27 -1.15 10.90
C SER A 133 -9.25 -2.18 10.37
N LYS A 134 -10.26 -1.75 9.60
CA LYS A 134 -11.22 -2.65 8.96
C LYS A 134 -10.59 -3.54 7.88
N VAL A 135 -9.53 -3.09 7.20
CA VAL A 135 -8.71 -3.96 6.33
C VAL A 135 -8.01 -5.03 7.16
N LEU A 136 -7.35 -4.64 8.26
CA LEU A 136 -6.60 -5.55 9.12
C LEU A 136 -7.50 -6.56 9.84
N GLU A 137 -8.76 -6.23 10.08
CA GLU A 137 -9.77 -7.15 10.61
C GLU A 137 -10.27 -8.16 9.56
N ASN A 138 -9.88 -8.02 8.29
CA ASN A 138 -10.36 -8.88 7.23
C ASN A 138 -9.81 -10.31 7.36
N SER A 139 -10.69 -11.31 7.41
CA SER A 139 -10.31 -12.71 7.57
C SER A 139 -9.43 -13.24 6.45
N ARG A 140 -9.68 -12.84 5.19
CA ARG A 140 -8.88 -13.28 4.05
C ARG A 140 -7.46 -12.74 4.13
N LEU A 141 -7.32 -11.45 4.46
CA LEU A 141 -6.00 -10.85 4.65
C LEU A 141 -5.25 -11.54 5.79
N ASN A 142 -5.89 -11.80 6.92
CA ASN A 142 -5.25 -12.48 8.05
C ASN A 142 -4.74 -13.88 7.68
N LEU A 143 -5.47 -14.64 6.85
CA LEU A 143 -4.98 -15.93 6.34
C LEU A 143 -3.73 -15.74 5.48
N GLU A 144 -3.72 -14.74 4.59
CA GLU A 144 -2.55 -14.40 3.77
C GLU A 144 -1.35 -13.97 4.64
N LEU A 145 -1.58 -13.23 5.73
CA LEU A 145 -0.54 -12.83 6.68
C LEU A 145 0.03 -14.00 7.47
N ILE A 146 -0.81 -14.96 7.88
CA ILE A 146 -0.35 -16.20 8.55
C ILE A 146 0.54 -17.02 7.62
N GLU A 147 0.11 -17.21 6.37
CA GLU A 147 0.91 -17.92 5.36
C GLU A 147 2.23 -17.19 5.07
N PHE A 148 2.17 -15.88 4.94
CA PHE A 148 3.34 -15.04 4.72
C PHE A 148 4.34 -15.15 5.88
N LYS A 149 3.87 -15.03 7.13
CA LYS A 149 4.70 -15.23 8.32
C LYS A 149 5.40 -16.58 8.29
N SER A 150 4.67 -17.65 7.99
CA SER A 150 5.25 -18.99 7.94
C SER A 150 6.35 -19.12 6.88
N LYS A 151 6.15 -18.52 5.69
CA LYS A 151 7.17 -18.53 4.62
C LYS A 151 8.40 -17.71 4.99
N VAL A 152 8.23 -16.55 5.62
CA VAL A 152 9.35 -15.70 6.07
C VAL A 152 10.15 -16.42 7.16
N GLU A 153 9.49 -17.01 8.15
CA GLU A 153 10.17 -17.79 9.20
C GLU A 153 10.99 -18.95 8.63
N GLN A 154 10.46 -19.66 7.62
CA GLN A 154 11.20 -20.71 6.91
C GLN A 154 12.44 -20.16 6.20
N ALA A 155 12.28 -19.07 5.44
CA ALA A 155 13.39 -18.44 4.72
C ALA A 155 14.51 -17.96 5.67
N LEU A 156 14.15 -17.39 6.82
CA LEU A 156 15.11 -16.94 7.85
C LEU A 156 15.84 -18.11 8.53
N GLN A 157 15.19 -19.26 8.68
CA GLN A 157 15.85 -20.47 9.22
C GLN A 157 16.81 -21.10 8.20
N GLU A 158 16.47 -21.07 6.91
CA GLU A 158 17.33 -21.58 5.84
C GLU A 158 18.58 -20.72 5.66
N SER A 159 18.43 -19.39 5.67
CA SER A 159 19.57 -18.47 5.58
C SER A 159 20.54 -18.59 6.77
N SER A 160 20.04 -18.97 7.94
CA SER A 160 20.86 -19.19 9.14
C SER A 160 21.63 -20.51 9.13
N LYS A 161 21.19 -21.50 8.35
CA LYS A 161 21.84 -22.82 8.23
C LYS A 161 22.96 -22.84 7.19
N ASP A 162 22.87 -22.01 6.15
CA ASP A 162 23.86 -21.93 5.07
C ASP A 162 25.14 -21.16 5.49
N SER A 163 25.15 -20.55 6.67
CA SER A 163 26.30 -19.84 7.27
C SER A 163 27.01 -20.62 8.39
N GLY A 164 26.83 -21.95 8.48
CA GLY A 164 27.52 -22.82 9.45
C GLY A 164 28.98 -23.16 9.04
N PRO A 165 29.90 -23.35 10.01
CA PRO A 165 31.34 -23.07 9.84
C PRO A 165 32.10 -24.13 9.03
N GLU A 166 32.96 -23.67 8.11
CA GLU A 166 34.16 -24.40 7.68
C GLU A 166 35.20 -24.49 8.81
#